data_AF-M4CNU1-F1
#
_entry.id   AF-M4CNU1-F1
#
_cell.length_a   1.000
_cell.length_b   1.000
_cell.length_c   1.000
_cell.angle_alpha   90.00
_cell.angle_beta   90.00
_cell.angle_gamma   90.00
#
_symmetry.space_group_name_H-M   'P 1'
#
loop_
_entity.id
_entity.type
_entity.pdbx_description
1 polymer ?
#
loop_
_entity_poly.entity_id
_entity_poly.type
_entity_poly.pdbx_seq_one_letter_code
_entity_poly.pdbx_strand_id
1 'polypeptide(L)'
;MFYYSGSHQEAHYLYKDFQGRRLCKYQGSWYYYNTLQAVINFHNNFQPQETDIILASSPKSGTTWLKALTVALLERSKQQDDDPLNHPLRSDNPHGIVPFLENNLYLKSSTPDLTKYSSSPRLFATHMPLHTLKEGLKGSPCKIVFMCRNAKDVLISMWYFVCKYQRVEASRSILESLFESLCSGVTFYGPFWDQVLSYWRGSLEDPSRVLFMKYEEMKEEPYAQLKRLAEFLGCPFTEEELESGSVDMILELCSLRSLSDLEINKSGKNVNGVDYKFYFRKGEVGDWKNHLTPEMESRIDMIIEEKLGGSGLSF
;
A
#
# COMPACT_ATOMS: atom_id res chain seq x y z
N MET A 1 -17.71 18.18 -19.50
CA MET A 1 -19.02 17.85 -18.91
C MET A 1 -19.53 16.65 -19.69
N PHE A 2 -19.38 15.44 -19.15
CA PHE A 2 -19.91 14.21 -19.77
C PHE A 2 -20.78 13.54 -18.70
N TYR A 3 -22.04 13.33 -19.06
CA TYR A 3 -23.04 12.65 -18.25
C TYR A 3 -22.80 11.14 -18.31
N TYR A 4 -22.73 10.49 -17.15
CA TYR A 4 -22.90 9.04 -17.04
C TYR A 4 -24.37 8.75 -16.76
N SER A 5 -25.05 8.17 -17.74
CA SER A 5 -26.35 7.53 -17.59
C SER A 5 -26.14 6.02 -17.51
N GLY A 6 -26.43 5.41 -16.36
CA GLY A 6 -26.34 3.96 -16.18
C GLY A 6 -26.36 3.61 -14.70
N SER A 7 -27.51 3.13 -14.24
CA SER A 7 -27.84 2.82 -12.86
C SER A 7 -26.92 1.76 -12.23
N HIS A 8 -26.02 2.17 -11.34
CA HIS A 8 -25.62 1.46 -10.11
C HIS A 8 -25.03 2.45 -9.10
N GLN A 9 -25.77 2.65 -7.99
CA GLN A 9 -25.47 3.43 -6.78
C GLN A 9 -24.93 4.85 -6.99
N GLU A 10 -25.83 5.82 -6.79
CA GLU A 10 -25.58 7.25 -6.80
C GLU A 10 -24.42 7.64 -5.87
N ALA A 11 -23.35 8.19 -6.45
CA ALA A 11 -22.29 8.86 -5.72
C ALA A 11 -22.82 10.17 -5.11
N HIS A 12 -23.48 10.06 -3.94
CA HIS A 12 -23.93 11.22 -3.17
C HIS A 12 -22.82 11.71 -2.23
N TYR A 13 -22.84 13.03 -1.99
CA TYR A 13 -21.98 13.82 -1.11
C TYR A 13 -20.58 14.18 -1.66
N LEU A 14 -20.48 15.42 -2.16
CA LEU A 14 -19.20 16.07 -2.48
C LEU A 14 -18.58 16.63 -1.19
N TYR A 15 -17.78 15.82 -0.50
CA TYR A 15 -16.90 16.33 0.54
C TYR A 15 -15.64 16.92 -0.10
N LYS A 16 -15.00 17.88 0.57
CA LYS A 16 -13.70 18.40 0.15
C LYS A 16 -12.63 17.86 1.08
N ASP A 17 -11.52 17.41 0.51
CA ASP A 17 -10.31 17.16 1.29
C ASP A 17 -9.75 18.49 1.83
N PHE A 18 -8.70 18.41 2.65
CA PHE A 18 -8.02 19.60 3.19
C PHE A 18 -7.44 20.55 2.12
N GLN A 19 -7.36 20.11 0.85
CA GLN A 19 -6.92 20.92 -0.29
C GLN A 19 -8.09 21.49 -1.10
N GLY A 20 -9.33 21.30 -0.65
CA GLY A 20 -10.53 21.72 -1.36
C GLY A 20 -10.92 20.82 -2.54
N ARG A 21 -10.22 19.69 -2.76
CA ARG A 21 -10.52 18.74 -3.83
C ARG A 21 -11.70 17.87 -3.45
N ARG A 22 -12.59 17.64 -4.42
CA ARG A 22 -13.81 16.89 -4.20
C ARG A 22 -13.54 15.40 -4.09
N LEU A 23 -14.04 14.81 -3.01
CA LEU A 23 -14.12 13.38 -2.78
C LEU A 23 -15.56 12.91 -3.02
N CYS A 24 -15.70 11.70 -3.54
CA CYS A 24 -16.96 10.98 -3.70
C CYS A 24 -16.90 9.68 -2.90
N LYS A 25 -18.03 9.33 -2.28
CA LYS A 25 -18.15 8.08 -1.53
C LYS A 25 -18.62 6.96 -2.46
N TYR A 26 -17.89 5.87 -2.51
CA TYR A 26 -18.22 4.67 -3.28
C TYR A 26 -17.88 3.45 -2.45
N GLN A 27 -18.82 2.52 -2.31
CA GLN A 27 -18.67 1.31 -1.49
C GLN A 27 -18.08 1.55 -0.09
N GLY A 28 -18.56 2.59 0.58
CA GLY A 28 -18.09 2.92 1.93
C GLY A 28 -16.81 3.77 2.00
N SER A 29 -16.03 3.89 0.91
CA SER A 29 -14.76 4.61 0.90
C SER A 29 -14.75 5.88 0.05
N TRP A 30 -13.81 6.79 0.34
CA TRP A 30 -13.70 8.09 -0.33
C TRP A 30 -12.63 8.11 -1.42
N TYR A 31 -13.00 8.57 -2.61
CA TYR A 31 -12.12 8.64 -3.78
C TYR A 31 -12.16 10.02 -4.44
N TYR A 32 -11.05 10.44 -5.05
CA TYR A 32 -11.11 11.48 -6.08
C TYR A 32 -11.82 10.93 -7.32
N TYR A 33 -12.51 11.80 -8.05
CA TYR A 33 -13.30 11.40 -9.22
C TYR A 33 -12.50 10.58 -10.26
N ASN A 34 -11.28 11.01 -10.57
CA ASN A 34 -10.40 10.32 -11.51
C ASN A 34 -9.97 8.93 -11.01
N THR A 35 -9.69 8.79 -9.71
CA THR A 35 -9.41 7.49 -9.10
C THR A 35 -10.65 6.60 -9.08
N LEU A 36 -11.83 7.13 -8.77
CA LEU A 36 -13.07 6.34 -8.82
C LEU A 36 -13.31 5.80 -10.24
N GLN A 37 -13.13 6.63 -11.27
CA GLN A 37 -13.22 6.17 -12.65
C GLN A 37 -12.19 5.06 -12.95
N ALA A 38 -10.98 5.15 -12.41
CA ALA A 38 -9.97 4.11 -12.55
C ALA A 38 -10.36 2.80 -11.83
N VAL A 39 -10.99 2.89 -10.66
CA VAL A 39 -11.54 1.72 -9.95
C VAL A 39 -12.62 1.03 -10.79
N ILE A 40 -13.56 1.80 -11.36
CA ILE A 40 -14.60 1.27 -12.25
C ILE A 40 -13.98 0.64 -13.51
N ASN A 41 -12.96 1.28 -14.10
CA ASN A 41 -12.24 0.72 -15.24
C ASN A 41 -11.56 -0.60 -14.88
N PHE A 42 -10.94 -0.69 -13.69
CA PHE A 42 -10.35 -1.92 -13.17
C PHE A 42 -11.40 -3.02 -13.02
N HIS A 43 -12.55 -2.74 -12.39
CA HIS A 43 -13.64 -3.71 -12.24
C HIS A 43 -14.10 -4.30 -13.57
N ASN A 44 -14.29 -3.44 -14.56
CA ASN A 44 -14.80 -3.84 -15.86
C ASN A 44 -13.77 -4.63 -16.67
N ASN A 45 -12.50 -4.23 -16.64
CA ASN A 45 -11.52 -4.65 -17.65
C ASN A 45 -10.35 -5.49 -17.11
N PHE A 46 -10.16 -5.59 -15.79
CA PHE A 46 -9.11 -6.46 -15.25
C PHE A 46 -9.45 -7.93 -15.48
N GLN A 47 -8.42 -8.66 -15.94
CA GLN A 47 -8.45 -10.09 -16.18
C GLN A 47 -7.45 -10.72 -15.20
N PRO A 48 -7.93 -11.14 -14.01
CA PRO A 48 -7.09 -11.75 -13.00
C PRO A 48 -6.55 -13.09 -13.49
N GLN A 49 -5.33 -13.41 -13.11
CA GLN A 49 -4.74 -14.74 -13.23
C GLN A 49 -4.63 -15.37 -11.83
N GLU A 50 -4.73 -16.70 -11.75
CA GLU A 50 -4.65 -17.42 -10.48
C GLU A 50 -3.32 -17.17 -9.74
N THR A 51 -2.24 -16.97 -10.51
CA THR A 51 -0.90 -16.69 -9.97
C THR A 51 -0.68 -15.23 -9.62
N ASP A 52 -1.62 -14.32 -9.88
CA ASP A 52 -1.43 -12.91 -9.51
C ASP A 52 -1.26 -12.74 -7.99
N ILE A 53 -0.36 -11.84 -7.61
CA ILE A 53 -0.17 -11.41 -6.23
C ILE A 53 -0.50 -9.92 -6.14
N ILE A 54 -1.43 -9.58 -5.23
CA ILE A 54 -1.88 -8.21 -5.00
C ILE A 54 -1.33 -7.70 -3.66
N LEU A 55 -0.53 -6.65 -3.71
CA LEU A 55 0.03 -5.98 -2.54
C LEU A 55 -0.83 -4.78 -2.15
N ALA A 56 -1.57 -4.91 -1.06
CA ALA A 56 -2.49 -3.92 -0.56
C ALA A 56 -1.95 -3.21 0.70
N SER A 57 -2.35 -1.95 0.88
CA SER A 57 -2.08 -1.20 2.12
C SER A 57 -2.90 0.08 2.13
N SER A 58 -3.21 0.64 3.30
CA SER A 58 -3.56 2.06 3.35
C SER A 58 -2.33 2.89 2.93
N PRO A 59 -2.51 4.03 2.23
CA PRO A 59 -1.39 4.89 1.86
C PRO A 59 -0.49 5.17 3.06
N LYS A 60 0.83 5.10 2.83
CA LYS A 60 1.89 5.36 3.84
C LYS A 60 2.06 4.30 4.94
N SER A 61 1.43 3.14 4.80
CA SER A 61 1.58 2.01 5.74
C SER A 61 2.73 1.05 5.44
N GLY A 62 3.68 1.43 4.56
CA GLY A 62 4.83 0.58 4.23
C GLY A 62 4.78 -0.08 2.84
N THR A 63 3.94 0.40 1.93
CA THR A 63 3.75 -0.16 0.58
C THR A 63 5.05 -0.32 -0.21
N THR A 64 5.94 0.68 -0.17
CA THR A 64 7.23 0.64 -0.87
C THR A 64 8.10 -0.52 -0.38
N TRP A 65 8.10 -0.77 0.93
CA TRP A 65 8.88 -1.83 1.54
C TRP A 65 8.27 -3.21 1.27
N LEU A 66 6.94 -3.35 1.38
CA LEU A 66 6.24 -4.58 1.00
C LEU A 66 6.51 -4.96 -0.47
N LYS A 67 6.47 -3.98 -1.38
CA LYS A 67 6.81 -4.19 -2.80
C LYS A 67 8.25 -4.67 -2.96
N ALA A 68 9.21 -4.01 -2.31
CA ALA A 68 10.62 -4.40 -2.39
C ALA A 68 10.84 -5.83 -1.90
N LEU A 69 10.34 -6.17 -0.70
CA LEU A 69 10.47 -7.50 -0.11
C LEU A 69 9.84 -8.58 -0.99
N THR A 70 8.64 -8.33 -1.51
CA THR A 70 7.94 -9.29 -2.38
C THR A 70 8.72 -9.53 -3.68
N VAL A 71 9.24 -8.47 -4.31
CA VAL A 71 10.08 -8.61 -5.51
C VAL A 71 11.33 -9.41 -5.17
N ALA A 72 12.05 -9.07 -4.11
CA ALA A 72 13.28 -9.77 -3.73
C ALA A 72 13.05 -11.26 -3.41
N LEU A 73 11.96 -11.61 -2.72
CA LEU A 73 11.58 -13.00 -2.46
C LEU A 73 11.31 -13.78 -3.74
N LEU A 74 10.58 -13.17 -4.68
CA LEU A 74 10.22 -13.84 -5.93
C LEU A 74 11.42 -13.96 -6.87
N GLU A 75 12.27 -12.95 -6.96
CA GLU A 75 13.53 -13.05 -7.73
C GLU A 75 14.46 -14.11 -7.14
N ARG A 76 14.61 -14.17 -5.80
CA ARG A 76 15.35 -15.25 -5.13
C ARG A 76 14.84 -16.63 -5.54
N SER A 77 13.52 -16.81 -5.57
CA SER A 77 12.89 -18.10 -5.85
C SER A 77 13.05 -18.60 -7.29
N LYS A 78 13.47 -17.75 -8.24
CA LYS A 78 13.59 -18.14 -9.65
C LYS A 78 14.83 -19.01 -9.95
N GLN A 79 15.73 -19.23 -8.98
CA GLN A 79 16.91 -20.10 -9.11
C GLN A 79 17.76 -19.83 -10.38
N GLN A 80 17.84 -18.57 -10.83
CA GLN A 80 18.72 -18.20 -11.93
C GLN A 80 20.06 -17.72 -11.38
N ASP A 81 21.15 -18.11 -12.04
CA ASP A 81 22.53 -17.60 -11.88
C ASP A 81 22.63 -16.12 -12.32
N ASP A 82 21.69 -15.29 -11.89
CA ASP A 82 21.68 -13.88 -12.20
C ASP A 82 22.66 -13.16 -11.26
N ASP A 83 23.54 -12.37 -11.87
CA ASP A 83 24.43 -11.46 -11.18
C ASP A 83 23.63 -10.65 -10.14
N PRO A 84 24.00 -10.66 -8.84
CA PRO A 84 23.36 -9.85 -7.80
C PRO A 84 23.29 -8.35 -8.13
N LEU A 85 24.09 -7.87 -9.09
CA LEU A 85 24.05 -6.51 -9.63
C LEU A 85 22.85 -6.24 -10.55
N ASN A 86 22.22 -7.26 -11.15
CA ASN A 86 21.09 -7.15 -12.07
C ASN A 86 19.70 -7.25 -11.39
N HIS A 87 19.65 -7.23 -10.06
CA HIS A 87 18.38 -7.30 -9.35
C HIS A 87 17.45 -6.12 -9.72
N PRO A 88 16.15 -6.34 -10.06
CA PRO A 88 15.24 -5.30 -10.53
C PRO A 88 15.18 -4.06 -9.61
N LEU A 89 15.24 -4.27 -8.29
CA LEU A 89 15.28 -3.20 -7.28
C LEU A 89 16.48 -2.25 -7.39
N ARG A 90 17.56 -2.64 -8.08
CA ARG A 90 18.71 -1.76 -8.35
C ARG A 90 18.49 -0.87 -9.57
N SER A 91 17.64 -1.30 -10.50
CA SER A 91 17.36 -0.60 -11.76
C SER A 91 16.13 0.31 -11.71
N ASP A 92 15.14 -0.01 -10.88
CA ASP A 92 13.94 0.81 -10.71
C ASP A 92 13.43 0.84 -9.27
N ASN A 93 12.61 1.85 -8.95
CA ASN A 93 11.92 1.95 -7.68
C ASN A 93 10.88 0.81 -7.54
N PRO A 94 10.60 0.32 -6.32
CA PRO A 94 9.54 -0.68 -6.11
C PRO A 94 8.17 -0.29 -6.71
N HIS A 95 7.84 1.01 -6.78
CA HIS A 95 6.60 1.51 -7.40
C HIS A 95 6.61 1.48 -8.94
N GLY A 96 7.78 1.47 -9.58
CA GLY A 96 7.93 1.28 -11.02
C GLY A 96 7.80 -0.19 -11.41
N ILE A 97 8.38 -1.08 -10.59
CA ILE A 97 8.33 -2.54 -10.78
C ILE A 97 6.92 -3.10 -10.52
N VAL A 98 6.30 -2.71 -9.40
CA VAL A 98 4.96 -3.16 -9.01
C VAL A 98 3.97 -2.01 -9.15
N PRO A 99 3.23 -1.90 -10.26
CA PRO A 99 2.32 -0.79 -10.50
C PRO A 99 1.06 -0.87 -9.63
N PHE A 100 0.48 0.28 -9.29
CA PHE A 100 -0.86 0.34 -8.73
C PHE A 100 -1.92 0.14 -9.82
N LEU A 101 -2.90 -0.73 -9.57
CA LEU A 101 -4.03 -0.97 -10.46
C LEU A 101 -4.77 0.34 -10.73
N GLU A 102 -5.26 1.00 -9.68
CA GLU A 102 -6.12 2.18 -9.78
C GLU A 102 -5.37 3.50 -10.03
N ASN A 103 -4.04 3.56 -9.81
CA ASN A 103 -3.28 4.82 -9.92
C ASN A 103 -2.26 4.84 -11.05
N ASN A 104 -1.72 3.69 -11.47
CA ASN A 104 -0.69 3.65 -12.53
C ASN A 104 -1.22 3.06 -13.83
N LEU A 105 -2.13 2.08 -13.76
CA LEU A 105 -2.64 1.36 -14.91
C LEU A 105 -3.99 1.94 -15.36
N TYR A 106 -5.04 1.73 -14.56
CA TYR A 106 -6.42 2.04 -14.95
C TYR A 106 -6.80 3.52 -14.91
N LEU A 107 -5.93 4.34 -14.30
CA LEU A 107 -6.03 5.80 -14.36
C LEU A 107 -5.63 6.36 -15.72
N LYS A 108 -4.72 5.68 -16.44
CA LYS A 108 -4.16 6.14 -17.72
C LYS A 108 -4.92 5.58 -18.92
N SER A 109 -5.45 4.37 -18.80
CA SER A 109 -6.21 3.68 -19.84
C SER A 109 -7.26 2.78 -19.19
N SER A 110 -8.45 2.66 -19.78
CA SER A 110 -9.45 1.67 -19.34
C SER A 110 -9.02 0.24 -19.64
N THR A 111 -8.15 0.04 -20.64
CA THR A 111 -7.61 -1.25 -21.07
C THR A 111 -6.07 -1.16 -21.14
N PRO A 112 -5.37 -1.08 -20.00
CA PRO A 112 -3.92 -1.01 -19.99
C PRO A 112 -3.32 -2.31 -20.53
N ASP A 113 -2.23 -2.19 -21.29
CA ASP A 113 -1.46 -3.36 -21.73
C ASP A 113 -0.70 -3.96 -20.53
N LEU A 114 -1.10 -5.17 -20.14
CA LEU A 114 -0.50 -5.93 -19.04
C LEU A 114 0.56 -6.93 -19.52
N THR A 115 0.79 -7.06 -20.83
CA THR A 115 1.77 -8.02 -21.38
C THR A 115 3.20 -7.72 -20.95
N LYS A 116 3.51 -6.45 -20.62
CA LYS A 116 4.79 -6.05 -20.03
C LYS A 116 5.03 -6.56 -18.60
N TYR A 117 4.00 -7.08 -17.95
CA TYR A 117 4.08 -7.73 -16.63
C TYR A 117 3.97 -9.25 -16.77
N SER A 118 4.51 -9.83 -17.84
CA SER A 118 4.36 -11.23 -18.22
C SER A 118 5.14 -12.23 -17.37
N SER A 119 6.02 -11.77 -16.48
CA SER A 119 6.66 -12.64 -15.49
C SER A 119 5.59 -13.19 -14.54
N SER A 120 5.44 -14.52 -14.52
CA SER A 120 4.57 -15.18 -13.54
C SER A 120 5.36 -15.45 -12.25
N PRO A 121 4.82 -15.12 -11.07
CA PRO A 121 3.54 -14.45 -10.84
C PRO A 121 3.58 -12.95 -11.17
N ARG A 122 2.47 -12.39 -11.68
CA ARG A 122 2.37 -10.94 -11.91
C ARG A 122 2.15 -10.23 -10.58
N LEU A 123 2.84 -9.10 -10.39
CA LEU A 123 2.75 -8.29 -9.18
C LEU A 123 1.97 -7.00 -9.45
N PHE A 124 0.92 -6.79 -8.66
CA PHE A 124 0.17 -5.54 -8.67
C PHE A 124 0.01 -5.00 -7.26
N ALA A 125 -0.28 -3.71 -7.14
CA ALA A 125 -0.59 -3.09 -5.87
C ALA A 125 -1.90 -2.33 -5.89
N THR A 126 -2.45 -2.09 -4.70
CA THR A 126 -3.65 -1.26 -4.55
C THR A 126 -3.71 -0.58 -3.18
N HIS A 127 -4.46 0.53 -3.14
CA HIS A 127 -4.94 1.16 -1.92
C HIS A 127 -6.45 1.00 -1.73
N MET A 128 -7.13 0.19 -2.54
CA MET A 128 -8.57 -0.10 -2.36
C MET A 128 -8.83 -0.87 -1.06
N PRO A 129 -10.02 -0.75 -0.45
CA PRO A 129 -10.51 -1.71 0.54
C PRO A 129 -10.68 -3.11 -0.05
N LEU A 130 -10.70 -4.14 0.81
CA LEU A 130 -10.72 -5.52 0.34
C LEU A 130 -11.97 -5.84 -0.50
N HIS A 131 -13.16 -5.38 -0.09
CA HIS A 131 -14.40 -5.66 -0.83
C HIS A 131 -14.40 -5.02 -2.22
N THR A 132 -13.94 -3.78 -2.33
CA THR A 132 -13.80 -3.09 -3.63
C THR A 132 -12.76 -3.76 -4.52
N LEU A 133 -11.64 -4.24 -3.95
CA LEU A 133 -10.67 -5.02 -4.71
C LEU A 133 -11.29 -6.35 -5.20
N LYS A 134 -11.96 -7.09 -4.32
CA LYS A 134 -12.54 -8.41 -4.63
C LYS A 134 -13.54 -8.38 -5.78
N GLU A 135 -14.28 -7.28 -5.97
CA GLU A 135 -15.18 -7.11 -7.11
C GLU A 135 -14.44 -7.20 -8.45
N GLY A 136 -13.31 -6.51 -8.59
CA GLY A 136 -12.50 -6.59 -9.82
C GLY A 136 -11.74 -7.90 -9.98
N LEU A 137 -11.49 -8.62 -8.87
CA LEU A 137 -10.90 -9.96 -8.92
C LEU A 137 -11.91 -11.04 -9.32
N LYS A 138 -13.23 -10.75 -9.36
CA LYS A 138 -14.27 -11.66 -9.89
C LYS A 138 -14.19 -13.09 -9.34
N GLY A 139 -13.84 -13.23 -8.05
CA GLY A 139 -13.70 -14.52 -7.38
C GLY A 139 -12.39 -15.28 -7.64
N SER A 140 -11.45 -14.70 -8.38
CA SER A 140 -10.13 -15.28 -8.64
C SER A 140 -9.38 -15.63 -7.35
N PRO A 141 -8.63 -16.75 -7.31
CA PRO A 141 -7.90 -17.19 -6.11
C PRO A 141 -6.57 -16.44 -5.87
N CYS A 142 -6.39 -15.24 -6.43
CA CYS A 142 -5.17 -14.45 -6.29
C CYS A 142 -4.76 -14.30 -4.81
N LYS A 143 -3.45 -14.35 -4.55
CA LYS A 143 -2.92 -14.06 -3.22
C LYS A 143 -2.93 -12.56 -2.98
N ILE A 144 -3.29 -12.16 -1.77
CA ILE A 144 -3.39 -10.77 -1.34
C ILE A 144 -2.55 -10.61 -0.08
N VAL A 145 -1.59 -9.68 -0.08
CA VAL A 145 -0.83 -9.31 1.11
C VAL A 145 -1.19 -7.89 1.50
N PHE A 146 -1.74 -7.71 2.69
CA PHE A 146 -2.07 -6.39 3.24
C PHE A 146 -1.05 -5.97 4.29
N MET A 147 -0.43 -4.80 4.09
CA MET A 147 0.41 -4.15 5.09
C MET A 147 -0.37 -3.07 5.84
N CYS A 148 -0.52 -3.28 7.14
CA CYS A 148 -1.11 -2.34 8.08
C CYS A 148 -0.03 -1.59 8.86
N ARG A 149 -0.35 -0.41 9.37
CA ARG A 149 0.52 0.39 10.23
C ARG A 149 -0.33 1.22 11.20
N ASN A 150 0.17 1.53 12.39
CA ASN A 150 -0.55 2.36 13.35
C ASN A 150 -0.96 3.72 12.74
N ALA A 151 -2.20 4.14 13.00
CA ALA A 151 -2.80 5.32 12.38
C ALA A 151 -2.04 6.62 12.68
N LYS A 152 -1.43 6.71 13.87
CA LYS A 152 -0.65 7.89 14.32
C LYS A 152 0.58 8.11 13.44
N ASP A 153 1.37 7.06 13.17
CA ASP A 153 2.51 7.16 12.24
C ASP A 153 2.07 7.33 10.78
N VAL A 154 0.96 6.71 10.38
CA VAL A 154 0.39 6.90 9.03
C VAL A 154 0.08 8.38 8.80
N LEU A 155 -0.54 9.06 9.77
CA LEU A 155 -0.83 10.49 9.72
C LEU A 155 0.45 11.32 9.52
N ILE A 156 1.48 11.09 10.32
CA ILE A 156 2.75 11.83 10.20
C ILE A 156 3.43 11.55 8.87
N SER A 157 3.46 10.30 8.43
CA SER A 157 4.05 9.93 7.14
C SER A 157 3.30 10.55 5.96
N MET A 158 1.97 10.65 6.06
CA MET A 158 1.12 11.34 5.08
C MET A 158 1.38 12.85 5.06
N TRP A 159 1.47 13.49 6.22
CA TRP A 159 1.76 14.92 6.33
C TRP A 159 3.04 15.31 5.60
N TYR A 160 4.15 14.66 5.91
CA TYR A 160 5.41 14.93 5.22
C TYR A 160 5.37 14.60 3.72
N PHE A 161 4.68 13.52 3.33
CA PHE A 161 4.55 13.14 1.93
C PHE A 161 3.77 14.18 1.12
N VAL A 162 2.64 14.67 1.66
CA VAL A 162 1.83 15.73 1.07
C VAL A 162 2.64 17.01 0.89
N CYS A 163 3.35 17.44 1.94
CA CYS A 163 4.15 18.67 1.88
C CYS A 163 5.26 18.58 0.81
N LYS A 164 5.96 17.44 0.74
CA LYS A 164 6.95 17.18 -0.33
C LYS A 164 6.31 17.21 -1.72
N TYR A 165 5.17 16.53 -1.89
CA TYR A 165 4.46 16.47 -3.17
C TYR A 165 4.00 17.86 -3.64
N GLN A 166 3.51 18.68 -2.72
CA GLN A 166 3.07 20.05 -2.99
C GLN A 166 4.22 21.06 -3.06
N ARG A 167 5.44 20.67 -2.71
CA ARG A 167 6.62 21.53 -2.61
C ARG A 167 6.40 22.71 -1.65
N VAL A 168 5.76 22.43 -0.52
CA VAL A 168 5.54 23.37 0.58
C VAL A 168 6.24 22.89 1.84
N GLU A 169 6.52 23.82 2.74
CA GLU A 169 7.06 23.47 4.05
C GLU A 169 6.04 22.71 4.90
N ALA A 170 6.53 21.78 5.72
CA ALA A 170 5.70 21.03 6.64
C ALA A 170 5.21 21.93 7.78
N SER A 171 4.00 22.48 7.62
CA SER A 171 3.39 23.36 8.63
C SER A 171 2.41 22.62 9.54
N ARG A 172 2.23 23.16 10.75
CA ARG A 172 1.29 22.64 11.75
C ARG A 172 -0.16 22.62 11.24
N SER A 173 -0.58 23.62 10.46
CA SER A 173 -1.98 23.68 9.99
C SER A 173 -2.31 22.57 8.99
N ILE A 174 -1.34 22.13 8.17
CA ILE A 174 -1.53 20.99 7.26
C ILE A 174 -1.69 19.70 8.07
N LEU A 175 -0.86 19.51 9.10
CA LEU A 175 -0.99 18.37 10.02
C LEU A 175 -2.36 18.35 10.69
N GLU A 176 -2.82 19.48 11.23
CA GLU A 176 -4.13 19.59 11.88
C GLU A 176 -5.28 19.30 10.92
N SER A 177 -5.19 19.77 9.67
CA SER A 177 -6.20 19.48 8.65
C SER A 177 -6.25 18.00 8.25
N LEU A 178 -5.08 17.37 8.12
CA LEU A 178 -4.98 15.93 7.87
C LEU A 178 -5.47 15.10 9.06
N PHE A 179 -5.20 15.56 10.28
CA PHE A 179 -5.68 14.96 11.52
C PHE A 179 -7.20 14.97 11.59
N GLU A 180 -7.84 16.12 11.33
CA GLU A 180 -9.31 16.21 11.30
C GLU A 180 -9.92 15.34 10.19
N SER A 181 -9.26 15.27 9.03
CA SER A 181 -9.69 14.38 7.94
C SER A 181 -9.63 12.92 8.37
N LEU A 182 -8.53 12.50 9.03
CA LEU A 182 -8.39 11.14 9.57
C LEU A 182 -9.46 10.83 10.61
N CYS A 183 -9.66 11.70 11.60
CA CYS A 183 -10.62 11.49 12.68
C CYS A 183 -12.07 11.44 12.19
N SER A 184 -12.41 12.22 11.16
CA SER A 184 -13.75 12.18 10.53
C SER A 184 -13.94 10.98 9.59
N GLY A 185 -12.87 10.25 9.26
CA GLY A 185 -12.89 9.16 8.29
C GLY A 185 -12.97 9.62 6.83
N VAL A 186 -12.94 10.93 6.57
CA VAL A 186 -13.03 11.52 5.23
C VAL A 186 -11.62 11.76 4.69
N THR A 187 -10.94 10.66 4.35
CA THR A 187 -9.60 10.67 3.73
C THR A 187 -9.60 9.88 2.45
N PHE A 188 -8.65 10.13 1.54
CA PHE A 188 -8.51 9.34 0.33
C PHE A 188 -8.26 7.85 0.67
N TYR A 189 -9.12 6.95 0.15
CA TYR A 189 -9.29 5.54 0.51
C TYR A 189 -9.83 5.25 1.91
N GLY A 190 -10.10 6.27 2.73
CA GLY A 190 -10.68 6.13 4.06
C GLY A 190 -12.17 5.75 4.03
N PRO A 191 -12.76 5.42 5.19
CA PRO A 191 -12.15 5.51 6.52
C PRO A 191 -11.04 4.48 6.76
N PHE A 192 -9.98 4.89 7.48
CA PHE A 192 -8.80 4.05 7.72
C PHE A 192 -9.15 2.73 8.43
N TRP A 193 -9.96 2.80 9.49
CA TRP A 193 -10.36 1.63 10.28
C TRP A 193 -11.20 0.63 9.48
N ASP A 194 -12.10 1.10 8.61
CA ASP A 194 -12.92 0.22 7.77
C ASP A 194 -12.06 -0.55 6.77
N GLN A 195 -11.07 0.12 6.17
CA GLN A 195 -10.11 -0.54 5.29
C GLN A 195 -9.33 -1.60 6.04
N VAL A 196 -8.73 -1.26 7.19
CA VAL A 196 -7.95 -2.20 8.00
C VAL A 196 -8.79 -3.41 8.44
N LEU A 197 -10.01 -3.18 8.94
CA LEU A 197 -10.93 -4.25 9.34
C LEU A 197 -11.33 -5.15 8.18
N SER A 198 -11.52 -4.60 6.98
CA SER A 198 -11.87 -5.40 5.80
C SER A 198 -10.79 -6.45 5.50
N TYR A 199 -9.52 -6.08 5.58
CA TYR A 199 -8.39 -6.99 5.37
C TYR A 199 -8.14 -7.91 6.57
N TRP A 200 -8.32 -7.41 7.79
CA TRP A 200 -8.21 -8.23 9.00
C TRP A 200 -9.21 -9.38 8.97
N ARG A 201 -10.50 -9.08 8.80
CA ARG A 201 -11.56 -10.10 8.69
C ARG A 201 -11.33 -11.03 7.52
N GLY A 202 -10.95 -10.48 6.35
CA GLY A 202 -10.62 -11.29 5.18
C GLY A 202 -9.48 -12.28 5.41
N SER A 203 -8.49 -11.92 6.24
CA SER A 203 -7.38 -12.81 6.60
C SER A 203 -7.78 -13.93 7.58
N LEU A 204 -8.81 -13.70 8.40
CA LEU A 204 -9.38 -14.71 9.28
C LEU A 204 -10.30 -15.67 8.52
N GLU A 205 -11.05 -15.14 7.56
CA GLU A 205 -11.98 -15.91 6.71
C GLU A 205 -11.24 -16.80 5.70
N ASP A 206 -10.18 -16.30 5.09
CA ASP A 206 -9.40 -17.03 4.08
C ASP A 206 -7.89 -16.76 4.21
N PRO A 207 -7.24 -17.34 5.25
CA PRO A 207 -5.81 -17.15 5.50
C PRO A 207 -4.92 -17.72 4.39
N SER A 208 -5.47 -18.57 3.50
CA SER A 208 -4.73 -19.11 2.35
C SER A 208 -4.58 -18.08 1.22
N ARG A 209 -5.46 -17.07 1.16
CA ARG A 209 -5.48 -16.05 0.11
C ARG A 209 -5.24 -14.64 0.61
N VAL A 210 -5.46 -14.35 1.89
CA VAL A 210 -5.25 -13.01 2.46
C VAL A 210 -4.28 -13.07 3.64
N LEU A 211 -3.08 -12.53 3.44
CA LEU A 211 -2.10 -12.33 4.50
C LEU A 211 -2.21 -10.92 5.07
N PHE A 212 -2.49 -10.82 6.37
CA PHE A 212 -2.41 -9.56 7.10
C PHE A 212 -1.06 -9.44 7.81
N MET A 213 -0.35 -8.34 7.57
CA MET A 213 0.95 -8.02 8.19
C MET A 213 0.90 -6.63 8.83
N LYS A 214 1.66 -6.44 9.91
CA LYS A 214 1.84 -5.13 10.54
C LYS A 214 3.25 -4.61 10.31
N TYR A 215 3.36 -3.33 10.00
CA TYR A 215 4.62 -2.64 9.81
C TYR A 215 5.47 -2.67 11.09
N GLU A 216 4.82 -2.57 12.25
CA GLU A 216 5.45 -2.63 13.56
C GLU A 216 6.10 -4.01 13.80
N GLU A 217 5.37 -5.09 13.55
CA GLU A 217 5.90 -6.46 13.65
C GLU A 217 7.03 -6.72 12.64
N MET A 218 6.93 -6.15 11.44
CA MET A 218 8.03 -6.21 10.45
C MET A 218 9.29 -5.48 10.93
N LYS A 219 9.14 -4.43 11.74
CA LYS A 219 10.26 -3.64 12.28
C LYS A 219 10.86 -4.30 13.53
N GLU A 220 10.04 -4.96 14.34
CA GLU A 220 10.44 -5.67 15.55
C GLU A 220 11.09 -7.02 15.21
N GLU A 221 10.43 -7.83 14.38
CA GLU A 221 10.82 -9.21 14.06
C GLU A 221 10.97 -9.41 12.53
N PRO A 222 11.90 -8.71 11.86
CA PRO A 222 12.00 -8.71 10.40
C PRO A 222 12.26 -10.09 9.79
N TYR A 223 13.06 -10.94 10.44
CA TYR A 223 13.35 -12.29 9.95
C TYR A 223 12.10 -13.17 9.95
N ALA A 224 11.39 -13.21 11.07
CA ALA A 224 10.19 -14.03 11.22
C ALA A 224 9.10 -13.59 10.23
N GLN A 225 8.89 -12.29 10.09
CA GLN A 225 7.88 -11.77 9.16
C GLN A 225 8.27 -11.95 7.69
N LEU A 226 9.56 -11.86 7.34
CA LEU A 226 10.02 -12.14 5.98
C LEU A 226 9.85 -13.63 5.62
N LYS A 227 10.16 -14.55 6.54
CA LYS A 227 9.90 -15.99 6.36
C LYS A 227 8.40 -16.26 6.19
N ARG A 228 7.56 -15.68 7.05
CA ARG A 228 6.09 -15.78 6.96
C ARG A 228 5.55 -15.28 5.62
N LEU A 229 6.08 -14.17 5.11
CA LEU A 229 5.73 -13.68 3.78
C LEU A 229 6.14 -14.67 2.69
N ALA A 230 7.37 -15.19 2.75
CA ALA A 230 7.89 -16.16 1.79
C ALA A 230 7.06 -17.45 1.74
N GLU A 231 6.70 -18.01 2.90
CA GLU A 231 5.80 -19.16 3.02
C GLU A 231 4.43 -18.88 2.39
N PHE A 232 3.82 -17.75 2.71
CA PHE A 232 2.52 -17.37 2.14
C PHE A 232 2.60 -17.20 0.62
N LEU A 233 3.68 -16.62 0.09
CA LEU A 233 3.88 -16.46 -1.35
C LEU A 233 4.15 -17.79 -2.06
N GLY A 234 4.47 -18.86 -1.32
CA GLY A 234 4.75 -20.19 -1.87
C GLY A 234 6.21 -20.38 -2.26
N CYS A 235 7.11 -19.56 -1.72
CA CYS A 235 8.55 -19.67 -1.89
C CYS A 235 9.27 -19.66 -0.52
N PRO A 236 8.97 -20.63 0.37
CA PRO A 236 9.62 -20.70 1.67
C PRO A 236 11.14 -20.79 1.52
N PHE A 237 11.87 -20.30 2.52
CA PHE A 237 13.32 -20.44 2.55
C PHE A 237 13.71 -21.90 2.83
N THR A 238 14.76 -22.40 2.17
CA THR A 238 15.37 -23.70 2.51
C THR A 238 16.29 -23.57 3.72
N GLU A 239 16.65 -24.68 4.37
CA GLU A 239 17.61 -24.66 5.48
C GLU A 239 18.97 -24.08 5.05
N GLU A 240 19.44 -24.44 3.85
CA GLU A 240 20.66 -23.89 3.26
C GLU A 240 20.57 -22.37 3.04
N GLU A 241 19.42 -21.85 2.60
CA GLU A 241 19.21 -20.41 2.44
C GLU A 241 19.22 -19.68 3.80
N LEU A 242 18.71 -20.32 4.86
CA LEU A 242 18.74 -19.79 6.22
C LEU A 242 20.18 -19.76 6.77
N GLU A 243 20.94 -20.84 6.60
CA GLU A 243 22.34 -20.95 7.04
C GLU A 243 23.28 -20.03 6.25
N SER A 244 23.01 -19.78 4.97
CA SER A 244 23.81 -18.91 4.10
C SER A 244 23.54 -17.41 4.28
N GLY A 245 22.59 -17.02 5.14
CA GLY A 245 22.24 -15.61 5.36
C GLY A 245 21.39 -15.00 4.24
N SER A 246 20.64 -15.80 3.48
CA SER A 246 19.77 -15.27 2.40
C SER A 246 18.70 -14.31 2.91
N VAL A 247 18.23 -14.51 4.15
CA VAL A 247 17.28 -13.60 4.80
C VAL A 247 17.92 -12.22 5.02
N ASP A 248 19.15 -12.18 5.52
CA ASP A 248 19.92 -10.95 5.72
C ASP A 248 20.13 -10.19 4.42
N MET A 249 20.53 -10.89 3.36
CA MET A 249 20.76 -10.27 2.06
C MET A 249 19.51 -9.56 1.53
N ILE A 250 18.32 -10.18 1.66
CA ILE A 250 17.06 -9.56 1.25
C ILE A 250 16.71 -8.37 2.14
N LEU A 251 16.85 -8.50 3.47
CA LEU A 251 16.56 -7.41 4.41
C LEU A 251 17.47 -6.21 4.18
N GLU A 252 18.76 -6.44 3.91
CA GLU A 252 19.72 -5.39 3.61
C GLU A 252 19.44 -4.74 2.25
N LEU A 253 19.16 -5.53 1.21
CA LEU A 253 18.77 -5.02 -0.12
C LEU A 253 17.53 -4.14 -0.05
N CYS A 254 16.53 -4.56 0.74
CA CYS A 254 15.26 -3.86 0.90
C CYS A 254 15.27 -2.83 2.03
N SER A 255 16.42 -2.58 2.66
CA SER A 255 16.52 -1.63 3.78
C SER A 255 16.21 -0.21 3.29
N LEU A 256 15.74 0.64 4.22
CA LEU A 256 15.46 2.04 3.89
C LEU A 256 16.69 2.71 3.29
N ARG A 257 17.85 2.50 3.91
CA ARG A 257 19.14 3.05 3.50
C ARG A 257 19.48 2.61 2.08
N SER A 258 19.55 1.29 1.85
CA SER A 258 19.92 0.70 0.57
C SER A 258 19.00 1.19 -0.55
N LEU A 259 17.69 1.16 -0.35
CA LEU A 259 16.75 1.65 -1.35
C LEU A 259 16.88 3.17 -1.57
N SER A 260 16.99 3.97 -0.52
CA SER A 260 17.09 5.44 -0.68
C SER A 260 18.39 5.90 -1.34
N ASP A 261 19.46 5.11 -1.23
CA ASP A 261 20.79 5.44 -1.75
C ASP A 261 20.96 5.13 -3.25
N LEU A 262 20.01 4.42 -3.87
CA LEU A 262 20.02 4.15 -5.31
C LEU A 262 19.75 5.42 -6.14
N GLU A 263 20.50 5.63 -7.22
CA GLU A 263 20.39 6.82 -8.07
C GLU A 263 19.00 7.01 -8.67
N ILE A 264 18.33 5.92 -9.05
CA ILE A 264 16.94 5.96 -9.53
C ILE A 264 15.99 6.50 -8.45
N ASN A 265 16.24 6.20 -7.17
CA ASN A 265 15.41 6.66 -6.06
C ASN A 265 15.72 8.10 -5.63
N LYS A 266 16.91 8.62 -5.93
CA LYS A 266 17.28 10.03 -5.69
C LYS A 266 16.72 10.99 -6.75
N SER A 267 16.70 10.56 -8.01
CA SER A 267 16.45 11.43 -9.16
C SER A 267 15.22 11.06 -10.00
N GLY A 268 14.78 9.80 -9.95
CA GLY A 268 13.69 9.28 -10.76
C GLY A 268 12.30 9.71 -10.27
N LYS A 269 11.32 9.48 -11.14
CA LYS A 269 9.90 9.77 -10.89
C LYS A 269 9.04 8.62 -11.38
N ASN A 270 7.90 8.42 -10.73
CA ASN A 270 6.91 7.47 -11.22
C ASN A 270 6.13 8.01 -12.44
N VAL A 271 5.29 7.16 -13.04
CA VAL A 271 4.42 7.48 -14.20
C VAL A 271 3.41 8.62 -13.97
N ASN A 272 3.23 9.05 -12.73
CA ASN A 272 2.39 10.17 -12.33
C ASN A 272 3.20 11.43 -11.96
N GLY A 273 4.51 11.42 -12.17
CA GLY A 273 5.41 12.54 -11.91
C GLY A 273 5.80 12.74 -10.45
N VAL A 274 5.52 11.78 -9.56
CA VAL A 274 5.95 11.84 -8.15
C VAL A 274 7.42 11.44 -8.07
N ASP A 275 8.25 12.29 -7.47
CA ASP A 275 9.66 12.00 -7.21
C ASP A 275 9.82 10.79 -6.28
N TYR A 276 10.66 9.81 -6.66
CA TYR A 276 10.84 8.60 -5.88
C TYR A 276 11.42 8.87 -4.49
N LYS A 277 12.26 9.89 -4.34
CA LYS A 277 12.81 10.33 -3.04
C LYS A 277 11.74 10.73 -2.02
N PHE A 278 10.51 11.00 -2.45
CA PHE A 278 9.41 11.34 -1.53
C PHE A 278 8.88 10.13 -0.76
N TYR A 279 9.15 8.91 -1.23
CA TYR A 279 8.75 7.68 -0.54
C TYR A 279 9.65 7.36 0.67
N PHE A 280 10.86 7.91 0.73
CA PHE A 280 11.85 7.66 1.79
C PHE A 280 11.90 8.84 2.78
N ARG A 281 11.77 8.55 4.08
CA ARG A 281 11.77 9.56 5.15
C ARG A 281 12.55 9.11 6.39
N LYS A 282 11.91 8.33 7.27
CA LYS A 282 12.54 7.80 8.50
C LYS A 282 12.45 6.27 8.61
N GLY A 283 11.33 5.67 8.23
CA GLY A 283 11.18 4.20 8.27
C GLY A 283 11.22 3.61 9.71
N GLU A 284 10.74 4.39 10.68
CA GLU A 284 10.77 4.10 12.12
C GLU A 284 9.34 4.00 12.67
N VAL A 285 9.16 3.28 13.77
CA VAL A 285 7.89 3.20 14.53
C VAL A 285 7.90 4.25 15.65
N GLY A 286 6.78 4.94 15.86
CA GLY A 286 6.60 5.84 16.99
C GLY A 286 7.07 7.27 16.74
N ASP A 287 7.36 7.65 15.50
CA ASP A 287 7.76 9.02 15.17
C ASP A 287 6.63 10.02 15.40
N TRP A 288 5.38 9.55 15.45
CA TRP A 288 4.24 10.35 15.87
C TRP A 288 4.41 11.05 17.24
N LYS A 289 5.20 10.48 18.15
CA LYS A 289 5.49 11.06 19.48
C LYS A 289 6.22 12.42 19.38
N ASN A 290 6.91 12.67 18.28
CA ASN A 290 7.64 13.92 18.05
C ASN A 290 6.74 15.05 17.49
N HIS A 291 5.49 14.76 17.16
CA HIS A 291 4.66 15.64 16.34
C HIS A 291 3.22 15.83 16.85
N LEU A 292 2.61 14.78 17.39
CA LEU A 292 1.24 14.85 17.91
C LEU A 292 1.23 15.42 19.32
N THR A 293 0.20 16.20 19.64
CA THR A 293 -0.06 16.61 21.01
C THR A 293 -0.78 15.48 21.76
N PRO A 294 -0.76 15.46 23.11
CA PRO A 294 -1.48 14.46 23.89
C PRO A 294 -2.97 14.36 23.54
N GLU A 295 -3.61 15.49 23.21
CA GLU A 295 -5.03 15.53 22.83
C GLU A 295 -5.28 14.87 21.47
N MET A 296 -4.38 15.09 20.49
CA MET A 296 -4.48 14.45 19.18
C MET A 296 -4.27 12.93 19.29
N GLU A 297 -3.27 12.52 20.07
CA GLU A 297 -3.02 11.13 20.38
C GLU A 297 -4.25 10.47 21.00
N SER A 298 -4.75 11.03 22.10
CA SER A 298 -5.90 10.49 22.83
C SER A 298 -7.13 10.38 21.94
N ARG A 299 -7.40 11.37 21.08
CA ARG A 299 -8.53 11.32 20.14
C ARG A 299 -8.38 10.21 19.10
N ILE A 300 -7.18 10.01 18.55
CA ILE A 300 -6.95 8.90 17.62
C ILE A 300 -7.14 7.57 18.35
N ASP A 301 -6.56 7.40 19.53
CA ASP A 301 -6.64 6.15 20.29
C ASP A 301 -8.08 5.81 20.66
N MET A 302 -8.89 6.79 21.09
CA MET A 302 -10.32 6.59 21.34
C MET A 302 -11.08 6.13 20.09
N ILE A 303 -10.83 6.74 18.92
CA ILE A 303 -11.48 6.35 17.67
C ILE A 303 -11.06 4.93 17.26
N ILE A 304 -9.78 4.62 17.36
CA ILE A 304 -9.27 3.29 17.01
C ILE A 304 -9.85 2.22 17.94
N GLU A 305 -9.90 2.46 19.25
CA GLU A 305 -10.54 1.54 20.20
C GLU A 305 -12.03 1.39 19.93
N GLU A 306 -12.76 2.48 19.67
CA GLU A 306 -14.20 2.43 19.34
C GLU A 306 -14.46 1.63 18.07
N LYS A 307 -13.64 1.81 17.03
CA LYS A 307 -13.88 1.21 15.71
C LYS A 307 -13.33 -0.21 15.58
N LEU A 308 -12.20 -0.51 16.22
CA LEU A 308 -11.53 -1.81 16.13
C LEU A 308 -11.79 -2.70 17.34
N GLY A 309 -12.34 -2.15 18.43
CA GLY A 309 -12.68 -2.87 19.65
C GLY A 309 -13.52 -4.11 19.37
N GLY A 310 -13.16 -5.23 20.00
CA GLY A 310 -13.82 -6.52 19.81
C GLY A 310 -13.46 -7.26 18.51
N SER A 311 -12.64 -6.68 17.62
CA SER A 311 -12.18 -7.38 16.39
C SER A 311 -11.04 -8.37 16.62
N GLY A 312 -10.35 -8.27 17.76
CA GLY A 312 -9.11 -9.00 18.04
C GLY A 312 -7.85 -8.39 17.42
N LEU A 313 -7.97 -7.29 16.65
CA LEU A 313 -6.83 -6.55 16.12
C LEU A 313 -6.33 -5.49 17.13
N SER A 314 -5.03 -5.53 17.42
CA SER A 314 -4.34 -4.54 18.27
C SER A 314 -3.09 -3.97 17.58
N PHE A 315 -2.68 -2.78 18.02
CA PHE A 315 -1.51 -2.03 17.57
C PHE A 315 -0.55 -1.73 18.71
#